data_AF-A0A1I6MHE1-F1
#
_entry.id   AF-A0A1I6MHE1-F1
#
_cell.length_a   1.000
_cell.length_b   1.000
_cell.length_c   1.000
_cell.angle_alpha   90.00
_cell.angle_beta   90.00
_cell.angle_gamma   90.00
#
_symmetry.space_group_name_H-M   'P 1'
#
loop_
_entity.id
_entity.type
_entity.pdbx_description
1 polymer ?
#
loop_
_entity_poly.entity_id
_entity_poly.type
_entity_poly.pdbx_seq_one_letter_code
_entity_poly.pdbx_strand_id
1 'polypeptide(L)'
;MWVLGLPFLVRGKLTQPPPTKTDNPLHSLPMNRTAFPSSPGRLFAEQALSRAAGAPLLTGNRIELLIDGAAHYEAWLAAIRGAQQRVLLENYIIRDDEVGQAFRDALVERAKDGVFVAVAYDWMGCLGQSRSSFWAPLRAAGGQVRVFNPPQLGQPFGWISRDHRKVLVVDGRIGFLSGVCISQKWLGDAKHGIAPWRDTGVALHGPAVTEIEAAFAQSWSSMGAPLPPFEQEASAEAGTVALRVIATQPSTAGMYRLDQMIAAMARKTLWLTDAYFVGVAPYVQALASAARDGVDVRLLVPGSSDIPVVSGMSRSGYRPLLKAGIRVFEWNGSMLHAKTAVADGQWARVGSSNLNIASWLSNREIDVAVEDAEFARCLAAQYEIDLGNATEIVLAPRRYRPNTDRVSASTPSPRSRRMGGSSSRAAAGALRIANSVGAAITDRRVLGDTETGPLVMGTALLLALAVVAIFWPAVVGWPLAVLALWFALNLGIRAWRARRRHWRRVKAVDEAE
;
A
#
# COMPACT_ATOMS: atom_id res chain seq x y z
N MET A 1 3.21 -71.24 18.71
CA MET A 1 4.35 -70.81 17.87
C MET A 1 4.86 -69.52 18.49
N TRP A 2 5.73 -69.55 19.51
CA TRP A 2 7.19 -69.77 19.45
C TRP A 2 7.89 -68.90 18.40
N VAL A 3 8.93 -68.09 18.65
CA VAL A 3 9.62 -67.60 19.87
C VAL A 3 10.69 -66.57 19.39
N LEU A 4 10.89 -65.49 20.18
CA LEU A 4 12.09 -64.68 20.54
C LEU A 4 13.37 -64.60 19.68
N GLY A 5 14.06 -63.44 19.78
CA GLY A 5 15.53 -63.36 19.59
C GLY A 5 16.20 -61.96 19.60
N LEU A 6 16.28 -61.31 20.76
CA LEU A 6 17.38 -60.39 21.19
C LEU A 6 18.19 -61.17 22.26
N PRO A 7 19.36 -60.72 22.79
CA PRO A 7 20.35 -59.69 22.43
C PRO A 7 21.82 -60.22 22.52
N PHE A 8 22.87 -59.42 22.27
CA PHE A 8 24.12 -59.46 23.08
C PHE A 8 24.97 -58.20 22.92
N LEU A 9 25.66 -57.86 24.00
CA LEU A 9 26.35 -56.62 24.35
C LEU A 9 27.88 -56.88 24.45
N VAL A 10 28.67 -55.79 24.38
CA VAL A 10 29.97 -55.53 25.06
C VAL A 10 31.24 -55.35 24.18
N ARG A 11 31.66 -54.07 24.11
CA ARG A 11 33.00 -53.42 24.21
C ARG A 11 34.29 -54.17 23.82
N GLY A 12 35.09 -53.49 23.00
CA GLY A 12 36.57 -53.52 23.02
C GLY A 12 37.16 -52.17 22.58
N LYS A 13 37.96 -51.53 23.45
CA LYS A 13 38.76 -50.31 23.21
C LYS A 13 40.06 -50.66 22.48
N LEU A 14 40.51 -49.82 21.53
CA LEU A 14 41.94 -49.58 21.18
C LEU A 14 42.03 -48.18 20.52
N THR A 15 42.29 -47.12 21.28
CA THR A 15 43.59 -46.39 21.41
C THR A 15 44.11 -45.78 20.10
N GLN A 16 44.02 -44.45 20.03
CA GLN A 16 44.59 -43.59 18.97
C GLN A 16 46.12 -43.43 19.11
N PRO A 17 46.85 -43.19 18.01
CA PRO A 17 48.21 -42.66 18.05
C PRO A 17 48.23 -41.11 18.23
N PRO A 18 49.34 -40.54 18.75
CA PRO A 18 49.43 -39.17 19.30
C PRO A 18 49.74 -38.09 18.24
N PRO A 19 49.70 -36.79 18.61
CA PRO A 19 49.52 -35.69 17.66
C PRO A 19 50.84 -35.05 17.19
N THR A 20 50.85 -34.54 15.97
CA THR A 20 51.81 -33.52 15.54
C THR A 20 51.08 -32.20 15.29
N LYS A 21 51.42 -31.21 16.10
CA LYS A 21 51.01 -29.81 15.97
C LYS A 21 51.70 -29.17 14.77
N THR A 22 50.94 -28.46 13.96
CA THR A 22 51.35 -27.15 13.41
C THR A 22 50.11 -26.26 13.30
N ASP A 23 50.15 -25.15 14.04
CA ASP A 23 49.15 -24.10 14.05
C ASP A 23 49.13 -23.35 12.70
N ASN A 24 47.94 -23.07 12.16
CA ASN A 24 47.65 -21.75 11.57
C ASN A 24 46.12 -21.49 11.52
N PRO A 25 45.62 -20.33 12.00
CA PRO A 25 44.20 -20.05 12.14
C PRO A 25 43.68 -19.20 10.97
N LEU A 26 42.89 -19.79 10.07
CA LEU A 26 42.10 -19.03 9.09
C LEU A 26 40.76 -19.73 8.85
N HIS A 27 39.71 -19.08 9.36
CA HIS A 27 38.31 -19.07 8.90
C HIS A 27 37.83 -20.26 8.05
N SER A 28 36.93 -21.05 8.65
CA SER A 28 35.92 -21.83 7.94
C SER A 28 35.04 -20.91 7.10
N LEU A 29 35.36 -20.79 5.82
CA LEU A 29 34.50 -20.14 4.83
C LEU A 29 33.24 -21.02 4.62
N PRO A 30 32.03 -20.42 4.58
CA PRO A 30 30.81 -21.16 4.32
C PRO A 30 30.78 -21.67 2.88
N MET A 31 30.28 -22.91 2.72
CA MET A 31 30.16 -23.59 1.43
C MET A 31 29.34 -22.78 0.42
N ASN A 32 29.88 -22.79 -0.81
CA ASN A 32 29.36 -22.18 -2.03
C ASN A 32 27.83 -22.31 -2.19
N ARG A 33 27.15 -21.17 -2.19
CA ARG A 33 25.90 -20.99 -2.94
C ARG A 33 26.24 -21.19 -4.42
N THR A 34 25.57 -22.10 -5.11
CA THR A 34 25.60 -22.17 -6.57
C THR A 34 24.89 -20.95 -7.14
N ALA A 35 25.58 -19.80 -7.13
CA ALA A 35 25.23 -18.66 -7.94
C ALA A 35 25.47 -19.05 -9.40
N PHE A 36 24.41 -19.08 -10.21
CA PHE A 36 24.60 -18.97 -11.65
C PHE A 36 25.50 -17.75 -11.91
N PRO A 37 26.47 -17.81 -12.83
CA PRO A 37 27.27 -16.63 -13.16
C PRO A 37 26.35 -15.57 -13.76
N SER A 38 25.87 -14.68 -12.91
CA SER A 38 25.12 -13.49 -13.31
C SER A 38 26.11 -12.59 -14.05
N SER A 39 25.71 -12.15 -15.24
CA SER A 39 26.50 -11.17 -15.98
C SER A 39 26.76 -9.95 -15.08
N PRO A 40 27.90 -9.24 -15.22
CA PRO A 40 28.17 -8.04 -14.42
C PRO A 40 26.99 -7.05 -14.45
N GLY A 41 26.33 -6.90 -15.60
CA GLY A 41 25.12 -6.08 -15.75
C GLY A 41 23.95 -6.53 -14.87
N ARG A 42 23.71 -7.85 -14.76
CA ARG A 42 22.66 -8.41 -13.88
C ARG A 42 22.96 -8.15 -12.40
N LEU A 43 24.22 -8.29 -11.99
CA LEU A 43 24.64 -7.98 -10.61
C LEU A 43 24.43 -6.50 -10.26
N PHE A 44 24.80 -5.58 -11.16
CA PHE A 44 24.55 -4.15 -10.96
C PHE A 44 23.06 -3.83 -10.87
N ALA A 45 22.25 -4.39 -11.76
CA ALA A 45 20.80 -4.21 -11.75
C ALA A 45 20.17 -4.74 -10.45
N GLU A 46 20.51 -5.97 -10.05
CA GLU A 46 20.01 -6.58 -8.82
C GLU A 46 20.38 -5.74 -7.59
N GLN A 47 21.63 -5.28 -7.50
CA GLN A 47 22.09 -4.45 -6.39
C GLN A 47 21.39 -3.09 -6.36
N ALA A 48 21.18 -2.47 -7.52
CA ALA A 48 20.48 -1.19 -7.63
C ALA A 48 19.01 -1.35 -7.21
N LEU A 49 18.33 -2.39 -7.68
CA LEU A 49 16.94 -2.68 -7.33
C LEU A 49 16.78 -2.96 -5.84
N SER A 50 17.66 -3.75 -5.25
CA SER A 50 17.62 -4.03 -3.82
C SER A 50 17.84 -2.77 -2.96
N ARG A 51 18.75 -1.87 -3.37
CA ARG A 51 18.96 -0.57 -2.69
C ARG A 51 17.80 0.39 -2.87
N ALA A 52 17.19 0.40 -4.06
CA ALA A 52 16.03 1.24 -4.36
C ALA A 52 14.81 0.79 -3.57
N ALA A 53 14.52 -0.51 -3.57
CA ALA A 53 13.44 -1.10 -2.77
C ALA A 53 13.70 -0.98 -1.26
N GLY A 54 14.96 -1.05 -0.84
CA GLY A 54 15.32 -1.25 0.57
C GLY A 54 15.03 -2.67 1.04
N ALA A 55 15.01 -3.65 0.13
CA ALA A 55 14.68 -5.04 0.39
C ALA A 55 15.58 -5.97 -0.46
N PRO A 56 16.07 -7.09 0.09
CA PRO A 56 16.88 -8.06 -0.65
C PRO A 56 16.01 -8.89 -1.61
N LEU A 57 16.64 -9.42 -2.67
CA LEU A 57 16.01 -10.45 -3.52
C LEU A 57 16.02 -11.80 -2.79
N LEU A 58 14.84 -12.34 -2.53
CA LEU A 58 14.64 -13.64 -1.91
C LEU A 58 14.35 -14.66 -2.99
N THR A 59 15.10 -15.76 -3.00
CA THR A 59 14.83 -16.93 -3.85
C THR A 59 14.13 -18.01 -3.02
N GLY A 60 13.70 -19.11 -3.65
CA GLY A 60 13.12 -20.24 -2.92
C GLY A 60 11.62 -20.10 -2.61
N ASN A 61 10.89 -19.18 -3.25
CA ASN A 61 9.49 -18.90 -2.91
C ASN A 61 8.51 -19.62 -3.85
N ARG A 62 7.30 -19.87 -3.34
CA ARG A 62 6.10 -20.14 -4.15
C ARG A 62 5.13 -18.99 -3.96
N ILE A 63 4.57 -18.50 -5.07
CA ILE A 63 3.61 -17.41 -5.08
C ILE A 63 2.39 -17.83 -5.90
N GLU A 64 1.21 -17.42 -5.44
CA GLU A 64 -0.06 -17.66 -6.11
C GLU A 64 -0.85 -16.37 -6.19
N LEU A 65 -1.44 -16.09 -7.36
CA LEU A 65 -2.23 -14.89 -7.60
C LEU A 65 -3.66 -15.10 -7.09
N LEU A 66 -4.16 -14.17 -6.29
CA LEU A 66 -5.53 -14.16 -5.80
C LEU A 66 -6.29 -12.99 -6.43
N ILE A 67 -7.44 -13.28 -7.03
CA ILE A 67 -8.28 -12.32 -7.75
C ILE A 67 -9.58 -12.12 -6.99
N ASP A 68 -9.88 -10.85 -6.68
CA ASP A 68 -11.10 -10.37 -6.05
C ASP A 68 -11.37 -10.87 -4.63
N GLY A 69 -12.35 -10.26 -3.96
CA GLY A 69 -12.63 -10.51 -2.54
C GLY A 69 -12.92 -11.97 -2.21
N ALA A 70 -13.68 -12.67 -3.08
CA ALA A 70 -14.11 -14.04 -2.82
C ALA A 70 -12.93 -15.00 -2.66
N ALA A 71 -11.98 -15.00 -3.62
CA ALA A 71 -10.81 -15.87 -3.57
C ALA A 71 -9.92 -15.56 -2.35
N HIS A 72 -9.77 -14.27 -2.00
CA HIS A 72 -9.02 -13.87 -0.82
C HIS A 72 -9.68 -14.35 0.47
N TYR A 73 -10.98 -14.14 0.63
CA TYR A 73 -11.68 -14.49 1.87
C TYR A 73 -11.74 -16.00 2.07
N GLU A 74 -11.95 -16.76 1.01
CA GLU A 74 -11.87 -18.23 1.07
C GLU A 74 -10.49 -18.69 1.55
N ALA A 75 -9.42 -18.23 0.88
CA ALA A 75 -8.05 -18.62 1.22
C ALA A 75 -7.64 -18.16 2.63
N TRP A 76 -7.99 -16.93 3.02
CA TRP A 76 -7.63 -16.36 4.32
C TRP A 76 -8.38 -17.07 5.45
N LEU A 77 -9.68 -17.31 5.31
CA LEU A 77 -10.46 -18.00 6.33
C LEU A 77 -10.05 -19.48 6.44
N ALA A 78 -9.71 -20.13 5.33
CA ALA A 78 -9.17 -21.50 5.36
C ALA A 78 -7.82 -21.54 6.11
N ALA A 79 -6.91 -20.60 5.82
CA ALA A 79 -5.64 -20.51 6.51
C ALA A 79 -5.81 -20.22 8.00
N ILE A 80 -6.69 -19.27 8.38
CA ILE A 80 -7.00 -18.98 9.78
C ILE A 80 -7.53 -20.23 10.48
N ARG A 81 -8.54 -20.90 9.92
CA ARG A 81 -9.11 -22.12 10.52
C ARG A 81 -8.11 -23.26 10.65
N GLY A 82 -7.13 -23.35 9.76
CA GLY A 82 -6.05 -24.33 9.81
C GLY A 82 -4.90 -24.00 10.76
N ALA A 83 -4.85 -22.80 11.34
CA ALA A 83 -3.73 -22.33 12.15
C ALA A 83 -3.50 -23.19 13.40
N GLN A 84 -2.23 -23.48 13.68
CA GLN A 84 -1.80 -24.33 14.80
C GLN A 84 -1.00 -23.58 15.88
N GLN A 85 -0.29 -22.52 15.51
CA GLN A 85 0.61 -21.80 16.40
C GLN A 85 0.22 -20.33 16.54
N ARG A 86 0.01 -19.64 15.41
CA ARG A 86 -0.27 -18.20 15.42
C ARG A 86 -0.96 -17.69 14.18
N VAL A 87 -1.76 -16.65 14.39
CA VAL A 87 -2.38 -15.85 13.34
C VAL A 87 -2.07 -14.37 13.57
N LEU A 88 -1.43 -13.74 12.60
CA LEU A 88 -1.06 -12.33 12.61
C LEU A 88 -1.81 -11.64 11.47
N LEU A 89 -2.79 -10.79 11.81
CA LEU A 89 -3.64 -10.11 10.84
C LEU A 89 -3.48 -8.59 10.96
N GLU A 90 -3.11 -7.91 9.89
CA GLU A 90 -3.05 -6.46 9.80
C GLU A 90 -3.88 -6.01 8.59
N ASN A 91 -4.85 -5.12 8.80
CA ASN A 91 -5.70 -4.63 7.71
C ASN A 91 -6.19 -3.19 7.95
N TYR A 92 -6.13 -2.36 6.90
CA TYR A 92 -6.60 -0.98 6.95
C TYR A 92 -8.10 -0.87 7.30
N ILE A 93 -8.95 -1.69 6.67
CA ILE A 93 -10.40 -1.68 6.88
C ILE A 93 -10.85 -3.08 7.31
N ILE A 94 -11.46 -3.13 8.49
CA ILE A 94 -12.25 -4.25 8.96
C ILE A 94 -13.62 -3.68 9.30
N ARG A 95 -14.68 -4.11 8.60
CA ARG A 95 -16.04 -3.65 8.84
C ARG A 95 -16.77 -4.59 9.80
N ASP A 96 -17.72 -4.03 10.56
CA ASP A 96 -18.67 -4.84 11.34
C ASP A 96 -19.85 -5.21 10.43
N ASP A 97 -19.57 -6.11 9.49
CA ASP A 97 -20.52 -6.72 8.55
C ASP A 97 -20.33 -8.24 8.54
N GLU A 98 -21.09 -8.96 7.73
CA GLU A 98 -21.05 -10.44 7.68
C GLU A 98 -19.64 -10.98 7.41
N VAL A 99 -18.88 -10.32 6.53
CA VAL A 99 -17.48 -10.70 6.24
C VAL A 99 -16.60 -10.47 7.46
N GLY A 100 -16.64 -9.27 8.05
CA GLY A 100 -15.83 -8.98 9.24
C GLY A 100 -16.17 -9.86 10.43
N GLN A 101 -17.45 -10.18 10.64
CA GLN A 101 -17.90 -11.09 11.67
C GLN A 101 -17.38 -12.51 11.43
N ALA A 102 -17.41 -13.02 10.19
CA ALA A 102 -16.83 -14.32 9.85
C ALA A 102 -15.32 -14.39 10.15
N PHE A 103 -14.56 -13.33 9.83
CA PHE A 103 -13.14 -13.24 10.20
C PHE A 103 -12.94 -13.21 11.71
N ARG A 104 -13.69 -12.36 12.43
CA ARG A 104 -13.63 -12.28 13.88
C ARG A 104 -13.91 -13.64 14.51
N ASP A 105 -14.95 -14.33 14.06
CA ASP A 105 -15.40 -15.58 14.67
C ASP A 105 -14.39 -16.71 14.42
N ALA A 106 -13.80 -16.78 13.22
CA ALA A 106 -12.71 -17.72 12.95
C ALA A 106 -11.46 -17.45 13.81
N LEU A 107 -11.12 -16.17 14.02
CA LEU A 107 -10.02 -15.78 14.92
C LEU A 107 -10.32 -16.12 16.38
N VAL A 108 -11.56 -15.91 16.83
CA VAL A 108 -12.02 -16.29 18.18
C VAL A 108 -11.92 -17.79 18.39
N GLU A 109 -12.34 -18.58 17.41
CA GLU A 109 -12.27 -20.04 17.44
C GLU A 109 -10.83 -20.52 17.65
N ARG A 110 -9.89 -20.02 16.83
CA ARG A 110 -8.47 -20.38 16.98
C ARG A 110 -7.86 -19.92 18.29
N ALA A 111 -8.21 -18.72 18.75
CA ALA A 111 -7.74 -18.21 20.05
C ALA A 111 -8.19 -19.10 21.21
N LYS A 112 -9.44 -19.61 21.18
CA LYS A 112 -9.95 -20.57 22.17
C LYS A 112 -9.20 -21.90 22.14
N ASP A 113 -8.74 -22.32 20.97
CA ASP A 113 -7.93 -23.53 20.77
C ASP A 113 -6.45 -23.32 21.15
N GLY A 114 -6.09 -22.17 21.72
CA GLY A 114 -4.74 -21.88 22.22
C GLY A 114 -3.78 -21.30 21.18
N VAL A 115 -4.24 -21.03 19.95
CA VAL A 115 -3.45 -20.36 18.91
C VAL A 115 -3.21 -18.90 19.30
N PHE A 116 -1.97 -18.41 19.15
CA PHE A 116 -1.68 -17.00 19.39
C PHE A 116 -2.30 -16.13 18.30
N VAL A 117 -3.29 -15.30 18.65
CA VAL A 117 -3.94 -14.42 17.67
C VAL A 117 -3.60 -12.95 17.96
N ALA A 118 -3.06 -12.25 16.97
CA ALA A 118 -2.79 -10.82 17.02
C ALA A 118 -3.39 -10.09 15.81
N VAL A 119 -4.22 -9.08 16.09
CA VAL A 119 -4.90 -8.26 15.08
C VAL A 119 -4.52 -6.80 15.21
N ALA A 120 -4.02 -6.21 14.13
CA ALA A 120 -3.80 -4.77 13.98
C ALA A 120 -4.79 -4.20 12.96
N TYR A 121 -5.38 -3.06 13.28
CA TYR A 121 -6.22 -2.33 12.33
C TYR A 121 -6.03 -0.82 12.44
N ASP A 122 -6.28 -0.10 11.35
CA ASP A 122 -6.11 1.35 11.30
C ASP A 122 -7.31 2.10 11.90
N TRP A 123 -7.03 3.08 12.77
CA TRP A 123 -8.06 3.90 13.40
C TRP A 123 -8.96 4.64 12.40
N MET A 124 -8.38 5.22 11.35
CA MET A 124 -9.09 6.01 10.35
C MET A 124 -9.88 5.10 9.41
N GLY A 125 -9.26 4.01 8.94
CA GLY A 125 -9.92 3.04 8.07
C GLY A 125 -11.13 2.38 8.73
N CYS A 126 -11.06 2.16 10.04
CA CYS A 126 -12.14 1.58 10.85
C CYS A 126 -12.96 2.61 11.63
N LEU A 127 -12.86 3.92 11.33
CA LEU A 127 -13.57 4.94 12.10
C LEU A 127 -15.08 4.67 12.11
N GLY A 128 -15.64 4.62 13.32
CA GLY A 128 -17.06 4.33 13.54
C GLY A 128 -17.45 2.85 13.45
N GLN A 129 -16.59 1.98 12.92
CA GLN A 129 -16.76 0.53 12.76
C GLN A 129 -15.86 -0.25 13.72
N SER A 130 -16.03 -1.59 13.77
CA SER A 130 -15.14 -2.56 14.44
C SER A 130 -14.60 -2.06 15.79
N ARG A 131 -15.52 -1.51 16.59
CA ARG A 131 -15.24 -0.83 17.86
C ARG A 131 -14.79 -1.83 18.93
N SER A 132 -14.60 -1.34 20.16
CA SER A 132 -14.23 -2.21 21.28
C SER A 132 -15.14 -3.43 21.44
N SER A 133 -16.47 -3.26 21.25
CA SER A 133 -17.47 -4.32 21.32
C SER A 133 -17.30 -5.40 20.25
N PHE A 134 -16.98 -5.01 19.01
CA PHE A 134 -16.73 -5.95 17.92
C PHE A 134 -15.57 -6.90 18.26
N TRP A 135 -14.51 -6.39 18.89
CA TRP A 135 -13.35 -7.17 19.27
C TRP A 135 -13.45 -7.82 20.66
N ALA A 136 -14.52 -7.56 21.43
CA ALA A 136 -14.66 -8.10 22.78
C ALA A 136 -14.63 -9.64 22.83
N PRO A 137 -15.28 -10.38 21.91
CA PRO A 137 -15.19 -11.84 21.88
C PRO A 137 -13.76 -12.34 21.69
N LEU A 138 -12.98 -11.70 20.80
CA LEU A 138 -11.60 -12.11 20.53
C LEU A 138 -10.70 -11.86 21.75
N ARG A 139 -10.85 -10.70 22.41
CA ARG A 139 -10.10 -10.42 23.64
C ARG A 139 -10.46 -11.37 24.77
N ALA A 140 -11.74 -11.72 24.90
CA ALA A 140 -12.20 -12.70 25.88
C ALA A 140 -11.63 -14.10 25.63
N ALA A 141 -11.39 -14.46 24.37
CA ALA A 141 -10.72 -15.71 23.98
C ALA A 141 -9.18 -15.67 24.11
N GLY A 142 -8.60 -14.57 24.61
CA GLY A 142 -7.14 -14.42 24.75
C GLY A 142 -6.43 -13.80 23.54
N GLY A 143 -7.16 -13.48 22.47
CA GLY A 143 -6.61 -12.78 21.31
C GLY A 143 -6.24 -11.33 21.60
N GLN A 144 -5.19 -10.84 20.94
CA GLN A 144 -4.68 -9.48 21.10
C GLN A 144 -5.14 -8.59 19.95
N VAL A 145 -5.63 -7.39 20.27
CA VAL A 145 -6.08 -6.44 19.24
C VAL A 145 -5.50 -5.06 19.51
N ARG A 146 -4.85 -4.46 18.52
CA ARG A 146 -4.27 -3.12 18.57
C ARG A 146 -4.79 -2.21 17.47
N VAL A 147 -4.87 -0.92 17.78
CA VAL A 147 -5.35 0.11 16.87
C VAL A 147 -4.20 1.00 16.46
N PHE A 148 -3.97 1.13 15.16
CA PHE A 148 -2.89 1.93 14.63
C PHE A 148 -3.24 3.42 14.64
N ASN A 149 -2.37 4.18 15.31
CA ASN A 149 -2.35 5.65 15.36
C ASN A 149 -3.73 6.32 15.52
N PRO A 150 -4.53 6.01 16.58
CA PRO A 150 -5.66 6.86 16.94
C PRO A 150 -5.18 8.24 17.41
N PRO A 151 -5.99 9.31 17.30
CA PRO A 151 -5.66 10.62 17.85
C PRO A 151 -5.32 10.52 19.34
N GLN A 152 -4.15 11.02 19.73
CA GLN A 152 -3.63 10.94 21.09
C GLN A 152 -3.02 12.26 21.53
N LEU A 153 -3.26 12.64 22.78
CA LEU A 153 -2.66 13.82 23.39
C LEU A 153 -1.14 13.65 23.58
N GLY A 154 -0.39 14.66 23.15
CA GLY A 154 1.06 14.66 23.03
C GLY A 154 1.60 14.22 21.65
N GLN A 155 0.72 13.89 20.69
CA GLN A 155 1.05 13.43 19.33
C GLN A 155 0.32 14.27 18.26
N PRO A 156 0.74 15.53 18.01
CA PRO A 156 -0.04 16.48 17.21
C PRO A 156 -0.26 16.03 15.76
N PHE A 157 0.70 15.27 15.21
CA PHE A 157 0.71 14.77 13.84
C PHE A 157 0.59 13.24 13.76
N GLY A 158 0.38 12.55 14.89
CA GLY A 158 0.42 11.08 14.94
C GLY A 158 -0.63 10.40 14.06
N TRP A 159 -1.71 11.11 13.75
CA TRP A 159 -2.82 10.61 12.92
C TRP A 159 -2.60 10.74 11.42
N ILE A 160 -1.54 11.42 10.96
CA ILE A 160 -1.28 11.66 9.52
C ILE A 160 -0.82 10.37 8.83
N SER A 161 0.16 9.67 9.40
CA SER A 161 0.62 8.38 8.88
C SER A 161 -0.40 7.29 9.20
N ARG A 162 -0.83 6.55 8.17
CA ARG A 162 -1.77 5.44 8.26
C ARG A 162 -1.08 4.11 8.02
N ASP A 163 -1.63 3.07 8.65
CA ASP A 163 -1.27 1.70 8.33
C ASP A 163 -2.21 1.22 7.23
N HIS A 164 -1.68 1.12 6.02
CA HIS A 164 -2.44 0.76 4.85
C HIS A 164 -2.10 -0.65 4.35
N ARG A 165 -1.34 -1.43 5.15
CA ARG A 165 -1.05 -2.83 4.84
C ARG A 165 -2.29 -3.70 4.96
N LYS A 166 -2.34 -4.76 4.16
CA LYS A 166 -3.30 -5.85 4.28
C LYS A 166 -2.53 -7.16 4.21
N VAL A 167 -2.18 -7.68 5.38
CA VAL A 167 -1.37 -8.89 5.52
C VAL A 167 -2.01 -9.87 6.49
N LEU A 168 -1.84 -11.14 6.17
CA LEU A 168 -2.18 -12.25 7.05
C LEU A 168 -0.99 -13.21 7.05
N VAL A 169 -0.43 -13.51 8.21
CA VAL A 169 0.57 -14.56 8.38
C VAL A 169 -0.01 -15.63 9.30
N VAL A 170 0.07 -16.89 8.85
CA VAL A 170 -0.36 -18.04 9.63
C VAL A 170 0.83 -18.97 9.84
N ASP A 171 1.10 -19.27 11.12
CA ASP A 171 2.13 -20.17 11.60
C ASP A 171 3.56 -19.86 11.13
N GLY A 172 3.80 -18.67 10.56
CA GLY A 172 5.06 -18.35 9.87
C GLY A 172 5.32 -19.17 8.61
N ARG A 173 4.32 -19.90 8.11
CA ARG A 173 4.42 -20.84 6.98
C ARG A 173 3.74 -20.36 5.71
N ILE A 174 2.65 -19.61 5.85
CA ILE A 174 1.93 -18.99 4.75
C ILE A 174 1.70 -17.51 5.06
N GLY A 175 1.99 -16.66 4.08
CA GLY A 175 1.76 -15.23 4.13
C GLY A 175 0.83 -14.80 3.00
N PHE A 176 -0.05 -13.85 3.28
CA PHE A 176 -0.87 -13.19 2.29
C PHE A 176 -0.58 -11.70 2.28
N LEU A 177 -0.57 -11.12 1.08
CA LEU A 177 -0.37 -9.70 0.84
C LEU A 177 -1.34 -9.25 -0.24
N SER A 178 -2.12 -8.19 0.02
CA SER A 178 -3.21 -7.82 -0.89
C SER A 178 -3.54 -6.32 -0.90
N GLY A 179 -4.31 -5.89 -1.92
CA GLY A 179 -5.09 -4.65 -1.91
C GLY A 179 -6.45 -4.77 -1.20
N VAL A 180 -6.90 -5.99 -0.90
CA VAL A 180 -8.23 -6.32 -0.34
C VAL A 180 -8.35 -5.97 1.14
N CYS A 181 -9.42 -5.25 1.48
CA CYS A 181 -9.84 -5.03 2.86
C CYS A 181 -10.90 -6.04 3.30
N ILE A 182 -11.19 -6.15 4.59
CA ILE A 182 -12.22 -7.05 5.14
C ILE A 182 -13.56 -6.28 5.21
N SER A 183 -14.42 -6.51 4.20
CA SER A 183 -15.67 -5.76 4.02
C SER A 183 -16.55 -6.39 2.94
N GLN A 184 -17.87 -6.44 3.16
CA GLN A 184 -18.87 -6.93 2.20
C GLN A 184 -18.77 -6.24 0.82
N LYS A 185 -18.29 -4.99 0.78
CA LYS A 185 -18.04 -4.24 -0.47
C LYS A 185 -17.24 -5.02 -1.52
N TRP A 186 -16.27 -5.84 -1.11
CA TRP A 186 -15.46 -6.63 -2.05
C TRP A 186 -16.18 -7.86 -2.61
N LEU A 187 -17.32 -8.24 -2.03
CA LEU A 187 -18.22 -9.25 -2.59
C LEU A 187 -19.37 -8.64 -3.39
N GLY A 188 -19.52 -7.31 -3.35
CA GLY A 188 -20.65 -6.62 -3.95
C GLY A 188 -21.97 -6.88 -3.21
N ASP A 189 -23.06 -6.49 -3.86
CA ASP A 189 -24.41 -6.71 -3.41
C ASP A 189 -25.33 -6.97 -4.61
N ALA A 190 -25.52 -8.26 -4.92
CA ALA A 190 -26.34 -8.69 -6.04
C ALA A 190 -27.80 -8.24 -5.92
N LYS A 191 -28.35 -8.11 -4.69
CA LYS A 191 -29.74 -7.69 -4.46
C LYS A 191 -29.97 -6.25 -4.91
N HIS A 192 -28.93 -5.42 -4.82
CA HIS A 192 -28.96 -4.01 -5.24
C HIS A 192 -28.22 -3.76 -6.55
N GLY A 193 -27.83 -4.81 -7.28
CA GLY A 193 -27.12 -4.68 -8.57
C GLY A 193 -25.71 -4.08 -8.46
N ILE A 194 -25.08 -4.18 -7.29
CA ILE A 194 -23.72 -3.66 -7.06
C ILE A 194 -22.72 -4.79 -7.32
N ALA A 195 -21.93 -4.66 -8.38
CA ALA A 195 -20.87 -5.62 -8.68
C ALA A 195 -19.77 -5.64 -7.60
N PRO A 196 -19.05 -6.77 -7.41
CA PRO A 196 -17.88 -6.85 -6.55
C PRO A 196 -16.78 -5.84 -6.93
N TRP A 197 -15.96 -5.45 -5.96
CA TRP A 197 -14.77 -4.65 -6.25
C TRP A 197 -13.69 -5.53 -6.88
N ARG A 198 -13.05 -5.04 -7.94
CA ARG A 198 -11.93 -5.71 -8.61
C ARG A 198 -10.63 -5.41 -7.85
N ASP A 199 -9.96 -6.43 -7.32
CA ASP A 199 -8.75 -6.26 -6.51
C ASP A 199 -7.79 -7.46 -6.61
N THR A 200 -6.51 -7.27 -6.33
CA THR A 200 -5.48 -8.30 -6.55
C THR A 200 -4.59 -8.45 -5.32
N GLY A 201 -4.26 -9.68 -4.99
CA GLY A 201 -3.28 -10.01 -3.95
C GLY A 201 -2.60 -11.33 -4.24
N VAL A 202 -1.81 -11.80 -3.29
CA VAL A 202 -1.00 -13.01 -3.43
C VAL A 202 -1.00 -13.84 -2.16
N ALA A 203 -0.90 -15.16 -2.33
CA ALA A 203 -0.51 -16.10 -1.29
C ALA A 203 0.95 -16.50 -1.50
N LEU A 204 1.71 -16.61 -0.41
CA LEU A 204 3.16 -16.78 -0.42
C LEU A 204 3.60 -17.87 0.55
N HIS A 205 4.53 -18.69 0.09
CA HIS A 205 5.27 -19.66 0.88
C HIS A 205 6.77 -19.52 0.65
N GLY A 206 7.57 -19.95 1.63
CA GLY A 206 9.02 -19.86 1.61
C GLY A 206 9.55 -18.59 2.28
N PRO A 207 10.81 -18.20 1.99
CA PRO A 207 11.53 -17.14 2.71
C PRO A 207 10.79 -15.79 2.82
N ALA A 208 9.95 -15.46 1.84
CA ALA A 208 9.12 -14.25 1.84
C ALA A 208 8.20 -14.13 3.06
N VAL A 209 7.72 -15.24 3.62
CA VAL A 209 6.80 -15.21 4.78
C VAL A 209 7.48 -14.60 6.01
N THR A 210 8.78 -14.84 6.19
CA THR A 210 9.56 -14.23 7.27
C THR A 210 9.61 -12.70 7.15
N GLU A 211 9.74 -12.15 5.95
CA GLU A 211 9.74 -10.69 5.75
C GLU A 211 8.34 -10.08 5.99
N ILE A 212 7.27 -10.77 5.59
CA ILE A 212 5.89 -10.31 5.85
C ILE A 212 5.62 -10.29 7.36
N GLU A 213 6.08 -11.31 8.07
CA GLU A 213 5.97 -11.39 9.51
C GLU A 213 6.81 -10.31 10.21
N ALA A 214 8.02 -10.07 9.75
CA ALA A 214 8.87 -8.98 10.26
C ALA A 214 8.20 -7.61 10.06
N ALA A 215 7.55 -7.40 8.91
CA ALA A 215 6.78 -6.20 8.63
C ALA A 215 5.61 -6.03 9.62
N PHE A 216 4.86 -7.10 9.89
CA PHE A 216 3.80 -7.10 10.91
C PHE A 216 4.37 -6.82 12.32
N ALA A 217 5.44 -7.49 12.71
CA ALA A 217 6.08 -7.33 14.02
C ALA A 217 6.57 -5.88 14.25
N GLN A 218 7.09 -5.24 13.20
CA GLN A 218 7.45 -3.82 13.22
C GLN A 218 6.22 -2.93 13.43
N SER A 219 5.12 -3.19 12.71
CA SER A 219 3.87 -2.47 12.95
C SER A 219 3.36 -2.66 14.37
N TRP A 220 3.34 -3.90 14.84
CA TRP A 220 2.89 -4.31 16.16
C TRP A 220 3.65 -3.61 17.28
N SER A 221 4.99 -3.62 17.25
CA SER A 221 5.86 -3.01 18.25
C SER A 221 5.73 -1.48 18.30
N SER A 222 5.34 -0.83 17.20
CA SER A 222 5.07 0.61 17.23
C SER A 222 3.79 0.97 18.00
N MET A 223 2.91 0.00 18.25
CA MET A 223 1.65 0.17 18.98
C MET A 223 1.70 -0.33 20.43
N GLY A 224 2.84 -0.87 20.90
CA GLY A 224 2.97 -1.40 22.25
C GLY A 224 4.13 -2.38 22.40
N ALA A 225 4.04 -3.31 23.35
CA ALA A 225 5.07 -4.33 23.56
C ALA A 225 5.31 -5.17 22.28
N PRO A 226 6.55 -5.59 21.98
CA PRO A 226 6.84 -6.45 20.84
C PRO A 226 6.09 -7.78 20.94
N LEU A 227 6.02 -8.51 19.82
CA LEU A 227 5.53 -9.89 19.83
C LEU A 227 6.41 -10.77 20.73
N PRO A 228 5.84 -11.82 21.36
CA PRO A 228 6.68 -12.82 22.00
C PRO A 228 7.60 -13.46 20.95
N PRO A 229 8.77 -13.99 21.37
CA PRO A 229 9.58 -14.80 20.47
C PRO A 229 8.77 -16.04 20.08
N PHE A 230 8.81 -16.38 18.79
CA PHE A 230 8.26 -17.62 18.28
C PHE A 230 9.42 -18.49 17.81
N GLU A 231 9.28 -19.81 17.93
CA GLU A 231 10.22 -20.73 17.30
C GLU A 231 10.18 -20.50 15.79
N GLN A 232 11.31 -20.06 15.24
CA GLN A 232 11.44 -19.82 13.83
C GLN A 232 11.84 -21.14 13.19
N GLU A 233 10.87 -21.84 12.59
CA GLU A 233 11.21 -22.92 11.67
C GLU A 233 12.04 -22.30 10.54
N ALA A 234 13.19 -22.90 10.22
CA ALA A 234 14.00 -22.45 9.09
C ALA A 234 13.08 -22.44 7.86
N SER A 235 12.93 -21.27 7.23
CA SER A 235 12.01 -21.12 6.11
C SER A 235 12.48 -22.02 4.97
N ALA A 236 11.83 -23.17 4.82
CA ALA A 236 12.14 -24.12 3.78
C ALA A 236 11.81 -23.48 2.44
N GLU A 237 12.65 -23.73 1.43
CA GLU A 237 12.32 -23.35 0.06
C GLU A 237 11.01 -24.03 -0.34
N ALA A 238 10.07 -23.25 -0.85
CA ALA A 238 8.74 -23.70 -1.26
C ALA A 238 8.57 -23.71 -2.79
N GLY A 239 9.53 -23.17 -3.52
CA GLY A 239 9.50 -23.05 -4.98
C GLY A 239 10.75 -22.36 -5.52
N THR A 240 10.70 -21.87 -6.75
CA THR A 240 11.86 -21.26 -7.44
C THR A 240 11.73 -19.74 -7.64
N VAL A 241 10.63 -19.12 -7.19
CA VAL A 241 10.32 -17.73 -7.51
C VAL A 241 11.22 -16.78 -6.72
N ALA A 242 11.81 -15.84 -7.46
CA ALA A 242 12.60 -14.75 -6.91
C ALA A 242 11.72 -13.50 -6.71
N LEU A 243 11.68 -12.95 -5.49
CA LEU A 243 10.88 -11.77 -5.18
C LEU A 243 11.46 -10.93 -4.05
N ARG A 244 11.00 -9.68 -3.92
CA ARG A 244 11.26 -8.80 -2.78
C ARG A 244 9.95 -8.51 -2.06
N VAL A 245 9.97 -8.59 -0.74
CA VAL A 245 8.90 -8.05 0.11
C VAL A 245 9.31 -6.64 0.52
N ILE A 246 8.52 -5.65 0.13
CA ILE A 246 8.85 -4.23 0.28
C ILE A 246 7.90 -3.63 1.30
N ALA A 247 8.31 -3.65 2.55
CA ALA A 247 7.58 -3.08 3.67
C ALA A 247 7.86 -1.57 3.78
N THR A 248 7.13 -0.77 3.01
CA THR A 248 7.27 0.70 3.04
C THR A 248 6.98 1.23 4.44
N GLN A 249 7.87 2.09 4.92
CA GLN A 249 7.71 2.89 6.14
C GLN A 249 7.73 4.39 5.79
N PRO A 250 7.11 5.23 6.63
CA PRO A 250 7.21 6.69 6.48
C PRO A 250 8.66 7.10 6.25
N SER A 251 8.91 8.02 5.31
CA SER A 251 10.23 8.58 4.94
C SER A 251 11.24 7.64 4.25
N THR A 252 10.92 6.37 3.98
CA THR A 252 11.86 5.45 3.30
C THR A 252 11.83 5.52 1.76
N ALA A 253 10.67 5.86 1.19
CA ALA A 253 10.43 6.01 -0.26
C ALA A 253 10.94 4.82 -1.11
N GLY A 254 10.97 3.60 -0.56
CA GLY A 254 11.51 2.42 -1.24
C GLY A 254 10.76 2.09 -2.52
N MET A 255 9.44 1.94 -2.39
CA MET A 255 8.56 1.70 -3.54
C MET A 255 8.63 2.83 -4.58
N TYR A 256 8.66 4.09 -4.15
CA TYR A 256 8.77 5.24 -5.07
C TYR A 256 10.04 5.21 -5.92
N ARG A 257 11.18 4.85 -5.32
CA ARG A 257 12.45 4.72 -6.04
C ARG A 257 12.45 3.51 -6.98
N LEU A 258 11.90 2.39 -6.52
CA LEU A 258 11.78 1.18 -7.32
C LEU A 258 10.90 1.41 -8.56
N ASP A 259 9.69 1.97 -8.39
CA ASP A 259 8.77 2.21 -9.50
C ASP A 259 9.40 3.12 -10.58
N GLN A 260 10.16 4.15 -10.18
CA GLN A 260 10.90 5.00 -11.11
C GLN A 260 11.99 4.23 -11.87
N MET A 261 12.72 3.34 -11.19
CA MET A 261 13.73 2.50 -11.85
C MET A 261 13.10 1.50 -12.80
N ILE A 262 12.00 0.86 -12.44
CA ILE A 262 11.28 -0.05 -13.34
C ILE A 262 10.80 0.70 -14.57
N ALA A 263 10.22 1.90 -14.40
CA ALA A 263 9.83 2.74 -15.53
C ALA A 263 11.01 3.10 -16.44
N ALA A 264 12.20 3.34 -15.88
CA ALA A 264 13.41 3.63 -16.66
C ALA A 264 14.04 2.41 -17.34
N MET A 265 13.79 1.20 -16.83
CA MET A 265 14.37 -0.04 -17.36
C MET A 265 13.46 -0.77 -18.35
N ALA A 266 12.13 -0.54 -18.30
CA ALA A 266 11.17 -1.18 -19.19
C ALA A 266 11.53 -0.96 -20.67
N ARG A 267 11.39 -2.00 -21.49
CA ARG A 267 11.83 -2.01 -22.90
C ARG A 267 10.72 -2.24 -23.91
N LYS A 268 9.64 -2.90 -23.51
CA LYS A 268 8.54 -3.33 -24.40
C LYS A 268 7.20 -2.89 -23.85
N THR A 269 6.91 -3.22 -22.59
CA THR A 269 5.60 -2.95 -21.97
C THR A 269 5.77 -2.49 -20.53
N LEU A 270 4.90 -1.56 -20.11
CA LEU A 270 4.74 -1.19 -18.70
C LEU A 270 3.27 -0.93 -18.43
N TRP A 271 2.59 -1.90 -17.84
CA TRP A 271 1.16 -1.82 -17.57
C TRP A 271 0.92 -1.67 -16.07
N LEU A 272 0.14 -0.66 -15.70
CA LEU A 272 -0.10 -0.23 -14.34
C LEU A 272 -1.59 -0.26 -14.05
N THR A 273 -1.97 -0.77 -12.89
CA THR A 273 -3.31 -0.61 -12.32
C THR A 273 -3.19 0.10 -10.98
N ASP A 274 -3.97 1.16 -10.76
CA ASP A 274 -3.95 1.87 -9.49
C ASP A 274 -5.30 2.49 -9.15
N ALA A 275 -5.73 2.34 -7.90
CA ALA A 275 -7.01 2.84 -7.41
C ALA A 275 -7.04 4.38 -7.23
N TYR A 276 -5.90 5.00 -6.96
CA TYR A 276 -5.81 6.42 -6.58
C TYR A 276 -4.57 7.07 -7.16
N PHE A 277 -4.40 6.95 -8.48
CA PHE A 277 -3.24 7.49 -9.17
C PHE A 277 -3.22 9.01 -9.04
N VAL A 278 -2.22 9.53 -8.34
CA VAL A 278 -1.91 10.95 -8.25
C VAL A 278 -0.41 11.09 -8.51
N GLY A 279 -0.07 10.90 -9.78
CA GLY A 279 1.33 10.88 -10.24
C GLY A 279 2.08 12.15 -9.86
N VAL A 280 3.20 11.98 -9.19
CA VAL A 280 4.16 13.06 -8.93
C VAL A 280 5.00 13.32 -10.18
N ALA A 281 5.43 14.57 -10.37
CA ALA A 281 6.11 14.98 -11.60
C ALA A 281 7.30 14.08 -12.01
N PRO A 282 8.21 13.66 -11.11
CA PRO A 282 9.32 12.78 -11.50
C PRO A 282 8.87 11.41 -12.02
N TYR A 283 7.86 10.81 -11.38
CA TYR A 283 7.33 9.52 -11.82
C TYR A 283 6.60 9.64 -13.16
N VAL A 284 5.79 10.69 -13.33
CA VAL A 284 5.14 10.98 -14.63
C VAL A 284 6.17 11.19 -15.74
N GLN A 285 7.30 11.86 -15.45
CA GLN A 285 8.38 12.00 -16.43
C GLN A 285 9.04 10.67 -16.77
N ALA A 286 9.27 9.78 -15.79
CA ALA A 286 9.82 8.45 -16.06
C ALA A 286 8.91 7.63 -16.99
N LEU A 287 7.60 7.60 -16.72
CA LEU A 287 6.61 6.96 -17.60
C LEU A 287 6.58 7.60 -18.99
N ALA A 288 6.64 8.93 -19.06
CA ALA A 288 6.64 9.66 -20.32
C ALA A 288 7.90 9.39 -21.14
N SER A 289 9.07 9.25 -20.51
CA SER A 289 10.30 8.87 -21.21
C SER A 289 10.21 7.47 -21.79
N ALA A 290 9.72 6.49 -21.01
CA ALA A 290 9.52 5.13 -21.51
C ALA A 290 8.57 5.10 -22.72
N ALA A 291 7.44 5.82 -22.65
CA ALA A 291 6.49 5.92 -23.76
C ALA A 291 7.10 6.57 -25.01
N ARG A 292 7.95 7.60 -24.86
CA ARG A 292 8.67 8.22 -25.99
C ARG A 292 9.70 7.29 -26.63
N ASP A 293 10.28 6.39 -25.85
CA ASP A 293 11.20 5.35 -26.33
C ASP A 293 10.47 4.15 -26.97
N GLY A 294 9.14 4.22 -27.10
CA GLY A 294 8.31 3.22 -27.78
C GLY A 294 7.82 2.09 -26.87
N VAL A 295 8.00 2.19 -25.56
CA VAL A 295 7.40 1.25 -24.59
C VAL A 295 5.88 1.44 -24.58
N ASP A 296 5.11 0.35 -24.65
CA ASP A 296 3.66 0.39 -24.48
C ASP A 296 3.30 0.60 -23.00
N VAL A 297 3.14 1.86 -22.62
CA VAL A 297 2.79 2.27 -21.26
C VAL A 297 1.27 2.42 -21.14
N ARG A 298 0.66 1.63 -20.27
CA ARG A 298 -0.79 1.63 -20.03
C ARG A 298 -1.10 1.86 -18.55
N LEU A 299 -2.09 2.70 -18.26
CA LEU A 299 -2.57 2.98 -16.91
C LEU A 299 -4.07 2.68 -16.84
N LEU A 300 -4.45 1.70 -16.03
CA LEU A 300 -5.83 1.37 -15.69
C LEU A 300 -6.19 1.96 -14.33
N VAL A 301 -7.25 2.75 -14.28
CA VAL A 301 -7.73 3.48 -13.10
C VAL A 301 -9.24 3.35 -12.95
N PRO A 302 -9.83 3.64 -11.77
CA PRO A 302 -11.27 3.55 -11.59
C PRO A 302 -12.03 4.60 -12.42
N GLY A 303 -13.11 4.19 -13.10
CA GLY A 303 -14.08 5.13 -13.69
C GLY A 303 -15.04 5.72 -12.67
N SER A 304 -15.35 4.96 -11.61
CA SER A 304 -16.03 5.40 -10.39
C SER A 304 -15.11 5.20 -9.18
N SER A 305 -15.12 6.16 -8.23
CA SER A 305 -14.36 6.06 -6.98
C SER A 305 -15.30 6.19 -5.79
N ASP A 306 -15.04 5.42 -4.74
CA ASP A 306 -15.65 5.51 -3.41
C ASP A 306 -15.29 6.82 -2.68
N ILE A 307 -14.30 7.57 -3.18
CA ILE A 307 -13.93 8.91 -2.71
C ILE A 307 -14.32 9.94 -3.80
N PRO A 308 -15.48 10.63 -3.65
CA PRO A 308 -16.01 11.53 -4.69
C PRO A 308 -15.04 12.63 -5.14
N VAL A 309 -14.18 13.09 -4.23
CA VAL A 309 -13.17 14.14 -4.46
C VAL A 309 -12.06 13.68 -5.43
N VAL A 310 -11.70 12.40 -5.43
CA VAL A 310 -10.60 11.87 -6.25
C VAL A 310 -11.03 11.70 -7.70
N SER A 311 -12.30 11.36 -7.96
CA SER A 311 -12.84 11.17 -9.31
C SER A 311 -12.65 12.39 -10.25
N GLY A 312 -12.85 13.61 -9.73
CA GLY A 312 -12.65 14.85 -10.49
C GLY A 312 -11.19 15.28 -10.63
N MET A 313 -10.33 14.81 -9.72
CA MET A 313 -8.90 15.11 -9.65
C MET A 313 -8.11 14.26 -10.66
N SER A 314 -8.44 12.97 -10.77
CA SER A 314 -7.78 11.99 -11.64
C SER A 314 -7.84 12.41 -13.12
N ARG A 315 -9.02 12.74 -13.63
CA ARG A 315 -9.21 13.12 -15.05
C ARG A 315 -8.43 14.36 -15.47
N SER A 316 -8.22 15.32 -14.56
CA SER A 316 -7.41 16.51 -14.85
C SER A 316 -5.93 16.17 -15.08
N GLY A 317 -5.45 15.08 -14.49
CA GLY A 317 -4.08 14.58 -14.61
C GLY A 317 -3.81 13.74 -15.85
N TYR A 318 -4.84 13.31 -16.61
CA TYR A 318 -4.64 12.43 -17.77
C TYR A 318 -4.03 13.14 -18.96
N ARG A 319 -4.32 14.42 -19.17
CA ARG A 319 -3.90 15.12 -20.40
C ARG A 319 -2.37 15.12 -20.61
N PRO A 320 -1.52 15.39 -19.59
CA PRO A 320 -0.08 15.22 -19.72
C PRO A 320 0.35 13.78 -20.06
N LEU A 321 -0.32 12.77 -19.49
CA LEU A 321 -0.02 11.36 -19.75
C LEU A 321 -0.33 10.99 -21.22
N LEU A 322 -1.54 11.30 -21.67
CA LEU A 322 -2.00 11.03 -23.03
C LEU A 322 -1.12 11.74 -24.08
N LYS A 323 -0.69 12.98 -23.81
CA LYS A 323 0.25 13.71 -24.68
C LYS A 323 1.64 13.08 -24.76
N ALA A 324 2.04 12.33 -23.73
CA ALA A 324 3.32 11.62 -23.69
C ALA A 324 3.26 10.25 -24.38
N GLY A 325 2.09 9.83 -24.89
CA GLY A 325 1.90 8.51 -25.49
C GLY A 325 1.48 7.42 -24.50
N ILE A 326 1.27 7.76 -23.23
CA ILE A 326 0.76 6.83 -22.22
C ILE A 326 -0.74 6.63 -22.48
N ARG A 327 -1.19 5.38 -22.57
CA ARG A 327 -2.60 5.02 -22.74
C ARG A 327 -3.27 4.94 -21.37
N VAL A 328 -4.45 5.54 -21.23
CA VAL A 328 -5.20 5.56 -19.97
C VAL A 328 -6.56 4.90 -20.17
N PHE A 329 -6.92 4.00 -19.27
CA PHE A 329 -8.17 3.25 -19.28
C PHE A 329 -8.93 3.49 -17.98
N GLU A 330 -10.24 3.75 -18.08
CA GLU A 330 -11.13 3.84 -16.91
C GLU A 330 -11.97 2.56 -16.79
N TRP A 331 -11.93 1.93 -15.62
CA TRP A 331 -12.73 0.75 -15.28
C TRP A 331 -14.23 1.06 -15.27
N ASN A 332 -15.03 0.20 -15.89
CA ASN A 332 -16.48 0.37 -16.02
C ASN A 332 -17.29 -0.34 -14.90
N GLY A 333 -16.66 -1.16 -14.07
CA GLY A 333 -17.32 -1.82 -12.93
C GLY A 333 -17.48 -0.91 -11.70
N SER A 334 -17.96 -1.48 -10.59
CA SER A 334 -18.31 -0.71 -9.38
C SER A 334 -17.12 0.03 -8.74
N MET A 335 -15.99 -0.65 -8.60
CA MET A 335 -14.72 -0.10 -8.11
C MET A 335 -13.56 -0.96 -8.57
N LEU A 336 -12.45 -0.32 -8.94
CA LEU A 336 -11.16 -0.96 -9.15
C LEU A 336 -10.24 -0.57 -7.98
N HIS A 337 -9.84 -1.54 -7.17
CA HIS A 337 -9.02 -1.32 -5.99
C HIS A 337 -7.66 -2.04 -6.03
N ALA A 338 -7.32 -2.68 -7.14
CA ALA A 338 -5.99 -3.27 -7.35
C ALA A 338 -4.88 -2.20 -7.39
N LYS A 339 -3.69 -2.57 -6.91
CA LYS A 339 -2.43 -1.83 -7.14
C LYS A 339 -1.39 -2.79 -7.70
N THR A 340 -1.28 -2.83 -9.01
CA THR A 340 -0.42 -3.77 -9.71
C THR A 340 0.41 -3.09 -10.79
N ALA A 341 1.54 -3.69 -11.11
CA ALA A 341 2.36 -3.30 -12.24
C ALA A 341 2.96 -4.53 -12.90
N VAL A 342 3.10 -4.53 -14.22
CA VAL A 342 3.84 -5.56 -14.96
C VAL A 342 4.71 -4.89 -16.02
N ALA A 343 5.97 -5.29 -16.07
CA ALA A 343 6.95 -4.77 -17.01
C ALA A 343 7.57 -5.91 -17.82
N ASP A 344 7.55 -5.78 -19.13
CA ASP A 344 8.18 -6.66 -20.13
C ASP A 344 7.82 -8.16 -20.02
N GLY A 345 6.76 -8.51 -19.28
CA GLY A 345 6.42 -9.90 -18.96
C GLY A 345 7.47 -10.63 -18.12
N GLN A 346 8.35 -9.90 -17.42
CA GLN A 346 9.45 -10.44 -16.62
C GLN A 346 9.42 -9.97 -15.17
N TRP A 347 8.86 -8.79 -14.92
CA TRP A 347 8.75 -8.22 -13.59
C TRP A 347 7.28 -7.89 -13.31
N ALA A 348 6.86 -8.15 -12.08
CA ALA A 348 5.51 -7.87 -11.62
C ALA A 348 5.51 -7.29 -10.21
N ARG A 349 4.53 -6.45 -9.91
CA ARG A 349 4.23 -5.96 -8.58
C ARG A 349 2.77 -6.17 -8.24
N VAL A 350 2.53 -6.60 -7.00
CA VAL A 350 1.22 -6.66 -6.37
C VAL A 350 1.37 -6.14 -4.94
N GLY A 351 0.46 -5.26 -4.50
CA GLY A 351 0.48 -4.82 -3.12
C GLY A 351 -0.54 -3.79 -2.72
N SER A 352 -0.24 -3.11 -1.62
CA SER A 352 -1.13 -2.11 -1.02
C SER A 352 -0.79 -0.66 -1.43
N SER A 353 0.42 -0.43 -1.96
CA SER A 353 0.89 0.92 -2.32
C SER A 353 0.14 1.49 -3.51
N ASN A 354 -0.53 2.61 -3.29
CA ASN A 354 -1.05 3.43 -4.39
C ASN A 354 0.04 4.33 -4.98
N LEU A 355 -0.11 4.70 -6.24
CA LEU A 355 0.79 5.60 -6.96
C LEU A 355 0.52 7.08 -6.60
N ASN A 356 0.69 7.41 -5.32
CA ASN A 356 0.56 8.77 -4.79
C ASN A 356 1.51 9.05 -3.61
N ILE A 357 1.69 10.33 -3.30
CA ILE A 357 2.67 10.78 -2.29
C ILE A 357 2.39 10.23 -0.88
N ALA A 358 1.13 10.02 -0.53
CA ALA A 358 0.76 9.55 0.81
C ALA A 358 1.22 8.09 1.00
N SER A 359 0.90 7.21 0.03
CA SER A 359 1.37 5.82 0.04
C SER A 359 2.90 5.72 -0.05
N TRP A 360 3.55 6.54 -0.88
CA TRP A 360 5.01 6.46 -1.05
C TRP A 360 5.84 7.00 0.12
N LEU A 361 5.38 8.07 0.79
CA LEU A 361 6.21 8.80 1.76
C LEU A 361 5.68 8.77 3.18
N SER A 362 4.38 8.55 3.39
CA SER A 362 3.76 8.74 4.70
C SER A 362 3.11 7.51 5.30
N ASN A 363 2.52 6.63 4.49
CA ASN A 363 1.82 5.46 5.00
C ASN A 363 2.78 4.28 5.18
N ARG A 364 2.36 3.32 6.01
CA ARG A 364 2.90 1.97 5.92
C ARG A 364 2.16 1.24 4.84
N GLU A 365 2.93 0.73 3.89
CA GLU A 365 2.43 -0.09 2.79
C GLU A 365 3.27 -1.36 2.72
N ILE A 366 2.82 -2.33 1.94
CA ILE A 366 3.58 -3.53 1.66
C ILE A 366 3.27 -4.04 0.26
N ASP A 367 4.32 -4.39 -0.47
CA ASP A 367 4.24 -4.87 -1.85
C ASP A 367 5.17 -6.06 -2.03
N VAL A 368 4.83 -6.95 -2.97
CA VAL A 368 5.81 -7.87 -3.55
C VAL A 368 6.25 -7.38 -4.92
N ALA A 369 7.56 -7.35 -5.15
CA ALA A 369 8.16 -7.16 -6.46
C ALA A 369 8.77 -8.49 -6.92
N VAL A 370 8.17 -9.12 -7.92
CA VAL A 370 8.44 -10.48 -8.37
C VAL A 370 9.27 -10.44 -9.65
N GLU A 371 10.39 -11.14 -9.66
CA GLU A 371 11.26 -11.36 -10.83
C GLU A 371 11.05 -12.79 -11.35
N ASP A 372 9.90 -13.02 -11.97
CA ASP A 372 9.52 -14.31 -12.53
C ASP A 372 8.61 -14.13 -13.76
N ALA A 373 9.00 -14.76 -14.88
CA ALA A 373 8.33 -14.58 -16.17
C ALA A 373 6.99 -15.33 -16.25
N GLU A 374 6.79 -16.39 -15.46
CA GLU A 374 5.50 -17.09 -15.43
C GLU A 374 4.48 -16.24 -14.66
N PHE A 375 4.83 -15.81 -13.46
CA PHE A 375 3.98 -14.95 -12.65
C PHE A 375 3.68 -13.61 -13.35
N ALA A 376 4.68 -12.99 -13.98
CA ALA A 376 4.46 -11.75 -14.73
C ALA A 376 3.51 -11.93 -15.92
N ARG A 377 3.57 -13.06 -16.62
CA ARG A 377 2.60 -13.37 -17.69
C ARG A 377 1.20 -13.60 -17.14
N CYS A 378 1.05 -14.28 -16.01
CA CYS A 378 -0.25 -14.45 -15.36
C CYS A 378 -0.88 -13.10 -14.98
N LEU A 379 -0.07 -12.19 -14.42
CA LEU A 379 -0.55 -10.84 -14.07
C LEU A 379 -0.86 -10.00 -15.32
N ALA A 380 -0.07 -10.12 -16.39
CA ALA A 380 -0.35 -9.46 -17.67
C ALA A 380 -1.66 -9.96 -18.30
N ALA A 381 -1.90 -11.27 -18.27
CA ALA A 381 -3.16 -11.84 -18.76
C ALA A 381 -4.36 -11.33 -17.95
N GLN A 382 -4.23 -11.25 -16.62
CA GLN A 382 -5.27 -10.64 -15.78
C GLN A 382 -5.50 -9.16 -16.13
N TYR A 383 -4.43 -8.39 -16.38
CA TYR A 383 -4.56 -7.00 -16.81
C TYR A 383 -5.35 -6.86 -18.12
N GLU A 384 -5.12 -7.74 -19.09
CA GLU A 384 -5.87 -7.76 -20.35
C GLU A 384 -7.34 -8.14 -20.15
N ILE A 385 -7.63 -9.08 -19.25
CA ILE A 385 -9.00 -9.39 -18.82
C ILE A 385 -9.66 -8.13 -18.23
N ASP A 386 -8.95 -7.40 -17.38
CA ASP A 386 -9.45 -6.17 -16.76
C ASP A 386 -9.72 -5.07 -17.81
N LEU A 387 -8.91 -4.98 -18.88
CA LEU A 387 -9.16 -4.07 -19.99
C LEU A 387 -10.44 -4.40 -20.77
N GLY A 388 -10.89 -5.66 -20.76
CA GLY A 388 -12.15 -6.07 -21.38
C GLY A 388 -13.39 -5.39 -20.77
N ASN A 389 -13.27 -4.84 -19.56
CA ASN A 389 -14.30 -4.06 -18.89
C ASN A 389 -13.84 -2.62 -18.57
N ALA A 390 -13.01 -2.03 -19.44
CA ALA A 390 -12.53 -0.67 -19.33
C ALA A 390 -12.77 0.15 -20.60
N THR A 391 -12.81 1.47 -20.44
CA THR A 391 -12.94 2.43 -21.54
C THR A 391 -11.63 3.19 -21.72
N GLU A 392 -11.04 3.14 -22.92
CA GLU A 392 -9.84 3.93 -23.23
C GLU A 392 -10.17 5.42 -23.35
N ILE A 393 -9.38 6.25 -22.66
CA ILE A 393 -9.50 7.71 -22.73
C ILE A 393 -8.62 8.23 -23.86
N VAL A 394 -9.25 8.81 -24.87
CA VAL A 394 -8.56 9.42 -26.01
C VAL A 394 -8.68 10.94 -25.99
N LEU A 395 -7.62 11.63 -26.42
CA LEU A 395 -7.68 13.08 -26.64
C LEU A 395 -8.59 13.35 -27.85
N ALA A 396 -9.69 14.05 -27.64
CA ALA A 396 -10.54 14.49 -28.75
C ALA A 396 -9.71 15.32 -29.75
N PRO A 397 -9.84 15.06 -31.07
CA PRO A 397 -9.22 15.89 -32.08
C PRO A 397 -9.66 17.33 -31.88
N ARG A 398 -8.71 18.27 -31.92
CA ARG A 398 -9.02 19.70 -31.80
C ARG A 398 -9.95 20.05 -32.97
N ARG A 399 -11.25 20.15 -32.72
CA ARG A 399 -12.18 20.70 -33.72
C ARG A 399 -11.71 22.12 -33.99
N TYR A 400 -11.14 22.34 -35.17
CA TYR A 400 -10.91 23.66 -35.71
C TYR A 400 -12.28 24.34 -35.76
N ARG A 401 -12.54 25.25 -34.83
CA ARG A 401 -13.60 26.24 -35.00
C ARG A 401 -12.99 27.30 -35.90
N PRO A 402 -13.47 27.47 -37.15
CA PRO A 402 -13.13 28.65 -37.91
C PRO A 402 -13.58 29.83 -37.06
N ASN A 403 -12.69 30.79 -36.83
CA ASN A 403 -13.06 32.01 -36.13
C ASN A 403 -13.97 32.83 -37.05
N THR A 404 -15.27 32.51 -37.07
CA THR A 404 -16.29 33.40 -37.60
C THR A 404 -16.87 34.17 -36.43
N ASP A 405 -16.06 35.07 -35.87
CA ASP A 405 -16.57 36.22 -35.14
C ASP A 405 -17.37 37.08 -36.12
N ARG A 406 -18.64 36.74 -36.31
CA ARG A 406 -19.65 37.76 -36.59
C ARG A 406 -20.22 38.15 -35.23
N VAL A 407 -19.78 39.31 -34.76
CA VAL A 407 -20.45 40.07 -33.72
C VAL A 407 -21.90 40.29 -34.17
N SER A 408 -22.79 39.44 -33.70
CA SER A 408 -24.23 39.64 -33.77
C SER A 408 -24.68 39.94 -32.34
N ALA A 409 -24.88 41.22 -32.06
CA ALA A 409 -25.61 41.64 -30.88
C ALA A 409 -27.03 41.10 -30.97
N SER A 410 -27.35 40.07 -30.17
CA SER A 410 -28.72 39.61 -29.99
C SER A 410 -29.00 39.39 -28.52
N THR A 411 -29.96 40.18 -28.07
CA THR A 411 -30.69 40.28 -26.80
C THR A 411 -30.79 38.98 -25.98
N PRO A 412 -30.62 39.02 -24.64
CA PRO A 412 -30.74 37.84 -23.80
C PRO A 412 -32.20 37.42 -23.66
N SER A 413 -32.53 36.21 -24.10
CA SER A 413 -33.79 35.52 -23.77
C SER A 413 -33.64 34.75 -22.44
N PRO A 414 -34.70 34.66 -21.62
CA PRO A 414 -34.61 34.11 -20.27
C PRO A 414 -34.54 32.59 -20.33
N ARG A 415 -33.44 32.00 -19.85
CA ARG A 415 -33.35 30.55 -19.65
C ARG A 415 -33.95 30.16 -18.30
N SER A 416 -34.90 29.24 -18.38
CA SER A 416 -35.53 28.56 -17.25
C SER A 416 -34.49 27.81 -16.40
N ARG A 417 -34.63 27.97 -15.07
CA ARG A 417 -33.90 27.21 -14.06
C ARG A 417 -34.34 25.75 -14.10
N ARG A 418 -33.41 24.84 -14.36
CA ARG A 418 -33.48 23.46 -13.84
C ARG A 418 -32.29 23.24 -12.91
N MET A 419 -32.60 23.10 -11.63
CA MET A 419 -31.71 22.70 -10.54
C MET A 419 -31.34 21.22 -10.69
N GLY A 420 -30.07 20.89 -10.49
CA GLY A 420 -29.61 19.50 -10.34
C GLY A 420 -28.09 19.39 -10.17
N GLY A 421 -27.64 18.98 -8.98
CA GLY A 421 -26.39 18.23 -8.80
C GLY A 421 -25.10 19.02 -8.57
N SER A 422 -25.07 19.83 -7.51
CA SER A 422 -23.87 20.51 -6.99
C SER A 422 -23.15 19.63 -5.95
N SER A 423 -22.01 19.04 -6.30
CA SER A 423 -21.01 18.57 -5.32
C SER A 423 -19.64 18.24 -5.95
N SER A 424 -19.58 17.96 -7.26
CA SER A 424 -18.37 17.53 -7.97
C SER A 424 -17.36 18.63 -8.35
N ARG A 425 -17.70 19.91 -8.17
CA ARG A 425 -16.85 21.03 -8.64
C ARG A 425 -15.93 21.64 -7.58
N ALA A 426 -16.24 21.49 -6.30
CA ALA A 426 -15.47 22.13 -5.22
C ALA A 426 -14.08 21.48 -5.01
N ALA A 427 -13.96 20.18 -5.27
CA ALA A 427 -12.76 19.42 -4.93
C ALA A 427 -11.67 19.43 -6.04
N ALA A 428 -12.07 19.64 -7.30
CA ALA A 428 -11.16 19.73 -8.44
C ALA A 428 -10.39 21.06 -8.53
N GLY A 429 -10.62 22.00 -7.60
CA GLY A 429 -9.94 23.30 -7.53
C GLY A 429 -8.66 23.29 -6.70
N ALA A 430 -8.63 22.55 -5.60
CA ALA A 430 -7.59 22.69 -4.56
C ALA A 430 -6.18 22.26 -5.03
N LEU A 431 -6.06 21.30 -5.95
CA LEU A 431 -4.76 20.81 -6.44
C LEU A 431 -4.26 21.48 -7.71
N ARG A 432 -5.14 22.13 -8.49
CA ARG A 432 -4.71 23.01 -9.58
C ARG A 432 -4.06 24.29 -9.04
N ILE A 433 -4.54 24.79 -7.90
CA ILE A 433 -3.97 25.97 -7.24
C ILE A 433 -2.52 25.71 -6.81
N ALA A 434 -2.18 24.55 -6.26
CA ALA A 434 -0.80 24.28 -5.79
C ALA A 434 0.25 24.28 -6.91
N ASN A 435 -0.07 23.71 -8.08
CA ASN A 435 0.85 23.68 -9.23
C ASN A 435 0.81 24.96 -10.08
N SER A 436 -0.34 25.64 -10.17
CA SER A 436 -0.48 26.89 -10.93
C SER A 436 0.04 28.12 -10.15
N VAL A 437 -0.07 28.14 -8.81
CA VAL A 437 0.48 29.23 -7.99
C VAL A 437 2.02 29.22 -8.01
N GLY A 438 2.66 28.04 -8.03
CA GLY A 438 4.12 27.95 -8.20
C GLY A 438 4.62 28.47 -9.56
N ALA A 439 3.84 28.27 -10.63
CA ALA A 439 4.15 28.75 -11.98
C ALA A 439 3.80 30.24 -12.19
N ALA A 440 2.76 30.75 -11.52
CA ALA A 440 2.35 32.15 -11.56
C ALA A 440 3.24 33.07 -10.73
N ILE A 441 3.86 32.57 -9.65
CA ILE A 441 4.84 33.33 -8.84
C ILE A 441 6.20 33.45 -9.54
N THR A 442 6.50 32.60 -10.52
CA THR A 442 7.81 32.55 -11.21
C THR A 442 7.83 33.25 -12.57
N ASP A 443 6.75 33.92 -12.96
CA ASP A 443 6.61 34.77 -14.18
C ASP A 443 7.21 34.15 -15.46
N ARG A 444 7.19 32.82 -15.56
CA ARG A 444 7.71 32.06 -16.71
C ARG A 444 6.67 31.08 -17.22
N ARG A 445 5.63 31.61 -17.86
CA ARG A 445 5.12 31.14 -19.17
C ARG A 445 3.80 31.83 -19.51
N VAL A 446 3.71 32.24 -20.78
CA VAL A 446 2.49 32.73 -21.43
C VAL A 446 1.38 31.68 -21.28
N LEU A 447 0.36 32.01 -20.51
CA LEU A 447 -0.85 31.21 -20.32
C LEU A 447 -1.61 31.17 -21.66
N GLY A 448 -1.59 30.02 -22.33
CA GLY A 448 -2.47 29.79 -23.48
C GLY A 448 -3.93 29.71 -23.04
N ASP A 449 -4.85 30.09 -23.94
CA ASP A 449 -6.29 30.41 -23.75
C ASP A 449 -7.22 29.32 -23.15
N THR A 450 -6.73 28.36 -22.35
CA THR A 450 -7.54 27.32 -21.70
C THR A 450 -7.32 27.17 -20.19
N GLU A 451 -6.61 28.10 -19.55
CA GLU A 451 -6.33 28.06 -18.09
C GLU A 451 -7.16 29.04 -17.24
N THR A 452 -8.13 29.74 -17.82
CA THR A 452 -8.97 30.70 -17.08
C THR A 452 -9.99 30.04 -16.16
N GLY A 453 -10.54 28.87 -16.53
CA GLY A 453 -11.56 28.17 -15.73
C GLY A 453 -11.11 27.81 -14.30
N PRO A 454 -9.93 27.20 -14.09
CA PRO A 454 -9.38 26.94 -12.77
C PRO A 454 -9.11 28.20 -11.95
N LEU A 455 -8.60 29.26 -12.59
CA LEU A 455 -8.30 30.54 -11.94
C LEU A 455 -9.59 31.23 -11.48
N VAL A 456 -10.60 31.32 -12.34
CA VAL A 456 -11.90 31.89 -12.01
C VAL A 456 -12.60 31.10 -10.90
N MET A 457 -12.52 29.77 -10.94
CA MET A 457 -13.05 28.92 -9.87
C MET A 457 -12.28 29.12 -8.55
N GLY A 458 -10.96 29.27 -8.60
CA GLY A 458 -10.13 29.60 -7.46
C GLY A 458 -10.49 30.96 -6.85
N THR A 459 -10.67 31.99 -7.68
CA THR A 459 -11.13 33.31 -7.27
C THR A 459 -12.51 33.26 -6.61
N ALA A 460 -13.48 32.56 -7.23
CA ALA A 460 -14.82 32.42 -6.67
C ALA A 460 -14.81 31.67 -5.33
N LEU A 461 -13.97 30.64 -5.19
CA LEU A 461 -13.81 29.91 -3.92
C LEU A 461 -13.20 30.80 -2.84
N LEU A 462 -12.17 31.58 -3.16
CA LEU A 462 -11.54 32.52 -2.24
C LEU A 462 -12.52 33.62 -1.81
N LEU A 463 -13.32 34.15 -2.73
CA LEU A 463 -14.36 35.12 -2.43
C LEU A 463 -15.46 34.50 -1.55
N ALA A 464 -15.91 33.29 -1.84
CA ALA A 464 -16.88 32.59 -1.00
C ALA A 464 -16.34 32.32 0.42
N LEU A 465 -15.07 31.89 0.52
CA LEU A 465 -14.39 31.70 1.80
C LEU A 465 -14.28 33.03 2.57
N ALA A 466 -13.97 34.13 1.88
CA ALA A 466 -13.91 35.46 2.46
C ALA A 466 -15.29 35.91 2.96
N VAL A 467 -16.36 35.70 2.19
CA VAL A 467 -17.74 35.98 2.62
C VAL A 467 -18.10 35.15 3.85
N VAL A 468 -17.80 33.85 3.87
CA VAL A 468 -18.05 33.00 5.04
C VAL A 468 -17.25 33.49 6.25
N ALA A 469 -15.98 33.85 6.08
CA ALA A 469 -15.15 34.37 7.15
C ALA A 469 -15.63 35.73 7.69
N ILE A 470 -16.17 36.60 6.84
CA ILE A 470 -16.67 37.93 7.22
C ILE A 470 -18.01 37.83 7.96
N PHE A 471 -18.98 37.07 7.42
CA PHE A 471 -20.35 37.04 7.95
C PHE A 471 -20.56 35.95 9.01
N TRP A 472 -19.78 34.88 8.97
CA TRP A 472 -19.79 33.81 9.96
C TRP A 472 -18.36 33.50 10.43
N PRO A 473 -17.69 34.48 11.08
CA PRO A 473 -16.31 34.30 11.54
C PRO A 473 -16.16 33.10 12.47
N ALA A 474 -17.23 32.71 13.18
CA ALA A 474 -17.25 31.51 13.99
C ALA A 474 -17.03 30.21 13.19
N VAL A 475 -17.56 30.10 11.96
CA VAL A 475 -17.45 28.89 11.13
C VAL A 475 -15.99 28.61 10.73
N VAL A 476 -15.19 29.66 10.57
CA VAL A 476 -13.75 29.55 10.26
C VAL A 476 -12.90 29.57 11.55
N GLY A 477 -13.25 30.46 12.47
CA GLY A 477 -12.52 30.71 13.70
C GLY A 477 -12.57 29.54 14.68
N TRP A 478 -13.71 28.86 14.86
CA TRP A 478 -13.80 27.72 15.78
C TRP A 478 -12.94 26.53 15.34
N PRO A 479 -12.98 26.07 14.08
CA PRO A 479 -12.07 25.02 13.61
C PRO A 479 -10.59 25.39 13.76
N LEU A 480 -10.22 26.64 13.42
CA LEU A 480 -8.85 27.12 13.59
C LEU A 480 -8.45 27.17 15.07
N ALA A 481 -9.34 27.62 15.96
CA ALA A 481 -9.10 27.66 17.40
C ALA A 481 -8.96 26.24 17.99
N VAL A 482 -9.79 25.29 17.55
CA VAL A 482 -9.70 23.88 17.95
C VAL A 482 -8.39 23.26 17.48
N LEU A 483 -7.97 23.51 16.23
CA LEU A 483 -6.68 23.06 15.71
C LEU A 483 -5.52 23.69 16.49
N ALA A 484 -5.55 25.01 16.71
CA ALA A 484 -4.53 25.72 17.48
C ALA A 484 -4.43 25.19 18.91
N LEU A 485 -5.57 24.99 19.58
CA LEU A 485 -5.64 24.41 20.93
C LEU A 485 -5.10 22.97 20.94
N TRP A 486 -5.47 22.15 19.95
CA TRP A 486 -4.92 20.81 19.78
C TRP A 486 -3.40 20.84 19.68
N PHE A 487 -2.83 21.67 18.80
CA PHE A 487 -1.38 21.80 18.66
C PHE A 487 -0.71 22.32 19.93
N ALA A 488 -1.25 23.37 20.55
CA ALA A 488 -0.71 23.96 21.77
C ALA A 488 -0.67 22.93 22.92
N LEU A 489 -1.78 22.23 23.16
CA LEU A 489 -1.87 21.19 24.19
C LEU A 489 -0.89 20.04 23.90
N ASN A 490 -0.85 19.56 22.65
CA ASN A 490 -0.01 18.44 22.27
C ASN A 490 1.49 18.77 22.37
N LEU A 491 1.90 19.95 21.87
CA LEU A 491 3.28 20.43 21.98
C LEU A 491 3.67 20.67 23.43
N GLY A 492 2.79 21.26 24.24
CA GLY A 492 3.00 21.45 25.67
C GLY A 492 3.19 20.13 26.43
N ILE A 493 2.32 19.14 26.21
CA ILE A 493 2.44 17.80 26.80
C ILE A 493 3.74 17.13 26.36
N ARG A 494 4.11 17.23 25.08
CA ARG A 494 5.35 16.65 24.55
C ARG A 494 6.58 17.29 25.20
N ALA A 495 6.62 18.61 25.29
CA ALA A 495 7.69 19.36 25.95
C ALA A 495 7.81 18.97 27.43
N TRP A 496 6.68 18.89 28.15
CA TRP A 496 6.64 18.47 29.55
C TRP A 496 7.16 17.04 29.74
N ARG A 497 6.73 16.09 28.90
CA ARG A 497 7.23 14.69 28.93
C ARG A 497 8.72 14.61 28.62
N ALA A 498 9.22 15.42 27.69
CA ALA A 498 10.65 15.49 27.39
C ALA A 498 11.45 16.02 28.58
N ARG A 499 10.98 17.11 29.20
CA ARG A 499 11.62 17.71 30.38
C ARG A 499 11.64 16.74 31.57
N ARG A 500 10.53 16.05 31.87
CA ARG A 500 10.48 15.01 32.92
C ARG A 500 11.48 13.88 32.67
N ARG A 501 11.62 13.42 31.43
CA ARG A 501 12.61 12.38 31.08
C ARG A 501 14.04 12.87 31.26
N HIS A 502 14.35 14.10 30.90
CA HIS A 502 15.65 14.70 31.14
C HIS A 502 15.98 14.77 32.64
N TRP A 503 15.08 15.31 33.47
CA TRP A 503 15.27 15.37 34.92
C TRP A 503 15.46 13.99 35.57
N ARG A 504 14.73 12.97 35.12
CA ARG A 504 14.92 11.58 35.60
C ARG A 504 16.30 11.03 35.22
N ARG A 505 16.81 11.36 34.03
CA ARG A 505 18.15 10.95 33.60
C ARG A 505 19.23 11.65 34.42
N VAL A 506 19.10 12.95 34.67
CA VAL A 506 20.03 13.71 35.51
C VAL A 506 20.09 13.13 36.92
N LYS A 507 18.93 12.93 37.57
CA LYS A 507 18.88 12.27 38.89
C LYS A 507 19.48 10.87 38.92
N ALA A 508 19.25 10.06 37.89
CA ALA A 508 19.81 8.71 37.81
C ALA A 508 21.34 8.69 37.61
N VAL A 509 21.92 9.77 37.06
CA VAL A 509 23.37 9.96 36.99
C VAL A 509 23.91 10.41 38.35
N ASP A 510 23.25 11.38 38.99
CA ASP A 510 23.62 11.86 40.32
C ASP A 510 23.49 10.79 41.43
N GLU A 511 22.61 9.79 41.25
CA GLU A 511 22.45 8.64 42.17
C GLU A 511 23.42 7.47 41.86
N ALA A 512 24.14 7.53 40.74
CA ALA A 512 25.10 6.50 40.32
C ALA A 512 26.57 6.90 40.52
N GLU A 513 26.83 8.20 40.77
CA GLU A 513 28.09 8.75 41.30
C GLU A 513 28.10 8.72 42.83
#